data_AF-A0A524QF21-F1
#
_entry.id   AF-A0A524QF21-F1
#
_cell.length_a   1.000
_cell.length_b   1.000
_cell.length_c   1.000
_cell.angle_alpha   90.00
_cell.angle_beta   90.00
_cell.angle_gamma   90.00
#
_symmetry.space_group_name_H-M   'P 1'
#
loop_
_entity.id
_entity.type
_entity.pdbx_description
1 polymer ?
#
loop_
_entity_poly.entity_id
_entity_poly.type
_entity_poly.pdbx_seq_one_letter_code
_entity_poly.pdbx_strand_id
1 'polypeptide(L)' 'NAFKAWRFAGEMREIAATFEASGLPGGFHLAAADIYQRLAGYKDCDPAPALSDVITTILDAKT' A
#
# COMPACT_ATOMS: atom_id res chain seq x y z
N ASN A 1 -10.28 -7.41 2.56
CA ASN A 1 -9.71 -6.27 1.82
C ASN A 1 -8.20 -6.39 1.52
N ALA A 2 -7.37 -6.94 2.41
CA ALA A 2 -5.90 -7.03 2.21
C ALA A 2 -5.47 -7.71 0.89
N PHE A 3 -6.11 -8.80 0.47
CA PHE A 3 -5.79 -9.54 -0.77
C PHE A 3 -5.98 -8.74 -2.08
N LYS A 4 -6.65 -7.58 -2.03
CA LYS A 4 -6.83 -6.67 -3.18
C LYS A 4 -6.04 -5.37 -3.06
N ALA A 5 -5.61 -4.99 -1.85
CA ALA A 5 -5.02 -3.68 -1.57
C ALA A 5 -3.80 -3.37 -2.45
N TRP A 6 -2.95 -4.37 -2.71
CA TRP A 6 -1.76 -4.25 -3.55
C TRP A 6 -2.03 -3.73 -4.97
N ARG A 7 -3.24 -3.96 -5.51
CA ARG A 7 -3.60 -3.52 -6.87
C ARG A 7 -3.59 -2.00 -6.97
N PHE A 8 -3.87 -1.28 -5.88
CA PHE A 8 -3.99 0.17 -5.85
C PHE A 8 -2.66 0.92 -5.67
N ALA A 9 -1.54 0.22 -5.50
CA ALA A 9 -0.25 0.88 -5.26
C ALA A 9 0.20 1.76 -6.44
N GLY A 10 -0.17 1.38 -7.68
CA GLY A 10 0.11 2.19 -8.88
C GLY A 10 -0.69 3.49 -8.88
N GLU A 11 -1.99 3.38 -8.66
CA GLU A 11 -2.94 4.50 -8.61
C GLU A 11 -2.57 5.48 -7.49
N MET A 12 -2.10 4.99 -6.34
CA MET A 12 -1.61 5.87 -5.27
C MET A 12 -0.38 6.69 -5.73
N ARG A 13 0.54 6.11 -6.50
CA ARG A 13 1.67 6.85 -7.07
C ARG A 13 1.24 7.86 -8.13
N GLU A 14 0.25 7.52 -8.96
CA GLU A 14 -0.30 8.46 -9.96
C GLU A 14 -1.01 9.65 -9.32
N ILE A 15 -1.77 9.41 -8.24
CA ILE A 15 -2.40 10.48 -7.47
C ILE A 15 -1.33 11.35 -6.80
N ALA A 16 -0.29 10.74 -6.20
CA ALA A 16 0.84 11.49 -5.63
C ALA A 16 1.49 12.41 -6.67
N ALA A 17 1.78 11.88 -7.86
CA ALA A 17 2.38 12.63 -8.96
C ALA A 17 1.48 13.80 -9.42
N THR A 18 0.15 13.59 -9.44
CA THR A 18 -0.82 14.64 -9.79
C THR A 18 -0.83 15.77 -8.77
N PHE A 19 -0.74 15.43 -7.47
CA PHE A 19 -0.65 16.41 -6.39
C PHE A 19 0.65 17.21 -6.49
N GLU A 20 1.79 16.53 -6.65
CA GLU A 20 3.10 17.16 -6.76
C GLU A 20 3.19 18.08 -8.00
N ALA A 21 2.64 17.64 -9.14
CA ALA A 21 2.54 18.46 -10.35
C ALA A 21 1.68 19.73 -10.16
N SER A 22 0.77 19.71 -9.19
CA SER A 22 -0.07 20.85 -8.82
C SER A 22 0.51 21.70 -7.68
N GLY A 23 1.75 21.43 -7.24
CA GLY A 23 2.38 22.10 -6.11
C GLY A 23 1.82 21.70 -4.74
N LEU A 24 1.09 20.57 -4.66
CA LEU A 24 0.54 20.02 -3.42
C LEU A 24 1.41 18.85 -2.92
N PRO A 25 1.34 18.51 -1.61
CA PRO A 25 2.09 17.36 -1.08
C PRO A 25 1.55 16.01 -1.60
N GLY A 26 2.41 15.17 -2.19
CA GLY A 26 2.10 13.80 -2.59
C GLY A 26 2.29 12.75 -1.49
N GLY A 27 2.93 13.13 -0.37
CA GLY A 27 3.46 12.18 0.64
C GLY A 27 2.45 11.23 1.26
N PHE A 28 1.20 11.66 1.47
CA PHE A 28 0.15 10.76 1.98
C PHE A 28 -0.11 9.59 1.03
N HIS A 29 -0.18 9.87 -0.28
CA HIS A 29 -0.43 8.86 -1.29
C HIS A 29 0.79 7.97 -1.51
N LEU A 30 2.01 8.52 -1.41
CA LEU A 30 3.24 7.72 -1.42
C LEU A 30 3.28 6.73 -0.24
N ALA A 31 2.98 7.18 0.97
CA ALA A 31 2.91 6.31 2.14
C ALA A 31 1.83 5.21 1.99
N ALA A 32 0.67 5.56 1.42
CA ALA A 32 -0.37 4.57 1.10
C ALA A 32 0.10 3.55 0.05
N ALA A 33 0.82 3.99 -0.99
CA ALA A 33 1.40 3.11 -2.01
C ALA A 33 2.37 2.11 -1.38
N ASP A 34 3.23 2.57 -0.45
CA ASP A 34 4.18 1.71 0.26
C ASP A 34 3.47 0.65 1.11
N ILE A 35 2.43 1.04 1.86
CA ILE A 35 1.64 0.09 2.64
C ILE A 35 0.97 -0.95 1.73
N TYR A 36 0.35 -0.52 0.64
CA TYR A 36 -0.29 -1.43 -0.31
C TYR A 36 0.70 -2.37 -1.00
N GLN A 37 1.90 -1.88 -1.31
CA GLN A 37 2.96 -2.69 -1.90
C GLN A 37 3.45 -3.78 -0.93
N ARG A 38 3.55 -3.50 0.37
CA ARG A 38 3.89 -4.50 1.40
C ARG A 38 2.87 -5.64 1.45
N LEU A 39 1.60 -5.34 1.18
CA LEU A 39 0.53 -6.34 1.16
C LEU A 39 0.48 -7.20 -0.12
N ALA A 40 1.39 -6.98 -1.09
CA ALA A 40 1.44 -7.78 -2.32
C ALA A 40 1.66 -9.27 -2.08
N GLY A 41 2.31 -9.65 -0.97
CA GLY A 41 2.49 -11.05 -0.57
C GLY A 41 1.19 -11.80 -0.24
N TYR A 42 0.10 -11.07 0.00
CA TYR A 42 -1.24 -11.64 0.23
C TYR A 42 -2.11 -11.68 -1.02
N LYS A 43 -1.53 -11.48 -2.20
CA LYS A 43 -2.23 -11.58 -3.47
C LYS A 43 -2.88 -12.95 -3.59
N ASP A 44 -4.19 -12.93 -3.79
CA ASP A 44 -5.01 -14.11 -4.05
C ASP A 44 -4.92 -15.20 -2.95
N CYS A 45 -4.52 -14.82 -1.71
CA CYS A 45 -4.56 -15.70 -0.54
C CYS A 45 -6.00 -16.08 -0.18
N ASP A 46 -6.26 -17.39 -0.11
CA ASP A 46 -7.48 -18.00 0.40
C ASP A 46 -7.10 -19.20 1.30
N PRO A 47 -7.43 -19.18 2.62
CA PRO A 47 -8.19 -18.14 3.32
C PRO A 47 -7.43 -16.81 3.42
N ALA A 48 -8.16 -15.73 3.70
CA ALA A 48 -7.56 -14.42 3.96
C ALA A 48 -6.56 -14.50 5.13
N PRO A 49 -5.45 -13.74 5.09
CA PRO A 49 -4.47 -13.73 6.18
C PRO A 49 -5.10 -13.24 7.48
N ALA A 50 -4.55 -13.68 8.62
CA ALA A 50 -4.98 -13.16 9.90
C ALA A 50 -4.61 -11.68 10.03
N LEU A 51 -5.41 -10.93 10.80
CA LEU A 51 -5.16 -9.50 11.02
C LEU A 51 -3.78 -9.25 11.64
N SER A 52 -3.33 -10.14 12.53
CA SER A 52 -1.99 -10.09 13.13
C SER A 52 -0.89 -10.11 12.07
N ASP A 53 -1.01 -10.99 11.07
CA ASP A 53 0.00 -11.15 10.02
C ASP A 53 0.06 -9.90 9.14
N VAL A 54 -1.11 -9.34 8.82
CA VAL A 54 -1.23 -8.08 8.07
C VAL A 54 -0.57 -6.93 8.84
N ILE A 55 -0.81 -6.82 10.15
CA ILE A 55 -0.21 -5.77 10.99
C ILE A 55 1.31 -5.94 11.04
N THR A 56 1.80 -7.16 11.29
CA THR A 56 3.24 -7.46 11.27
C THR A 56 3.86 -7.06 9.94
N THR A 57 3.24 -7.44 8.82
CA THR A 57 3.73 -7.09 7.47
C THR A 57 3.80 -5.58 7.23
N ILE A 58 2.84 -4.81 7.75
CA ILE A 58 2.85 -3.35 7.63
C ILE A 58 3.96 -2.73 8.49
N LEU A 59 4.22 -3.28 9.68
CA LEU A 59 5.18 -2.74 10.65
C LEU A 59 6.63 -3.20 10.42
N ASP A 60 6.86 -4.36 9.81
CA ASP A 60 8.19 -4.97 9.59
C ASP A 60 9.03 -4.30 8.49
N ALA A 61 8.80 -3.02 8.18
CA ALA A 61 9.72 -2.29 7.32
C ALA A 61 11.08 -2.17 8.01
N LYS A 62 12.02 -3.00 7.56
CA LYS A 62 13.44 -2.76 7.76
C LYS A 62 13.74 -1.35 7.23
N THR A 63 14.06 -0.46 8.17
CA THR A 63 14.66 0.84 7.90
C THR A 63 16.00 0.67 7.20
#